data_AF-A0A7J8AWX0-F1
#
_entry.id   AF-A0A7J8AWX0-F1
#
_cell.length_a   1.000
_cell.length_b   1.000
_cell.length_c   1.000
_cell.angle_alpha   90.00
_cell.angle_beta   90.00
_cell.angle_gamma   90.00
#
_symmetry.space_group_name_H-M   'P 1'
#
loop_
_entity.id
_entity.type
_entity.pdbx_description
1 polymer ?
#
loop_
_entity_poly.entity_id
_entity_poly.type
_entity_poly.pdbx_seq_one_letter_code
_entity_poly.pdbx_strand_id
1 'polypeptide(L)'
;MKKLDSKVNIIPIIAKSDAVSKSELTKFKIKITSELVSNGVQIYQFPTDDESVAEINGTMNAHLPFAVIGSTEELKIGNKMMKARQYPWGTVQVENEAHCDFVKLREMLIRVNMEDLREQTHSRHYELYRRCKLEEMGFKDTDPDSKPFSLQETYEAKRNEFLGELQKKEEEMRQMFVQRVKEKEAELKEAEKELHEKFDRLKKLHQDEKKKLEDKKKSLDDEVNAFKQRKTAAELLQSQGPQAGGSQTLKRDKEKKNFF
;
A
#
# COMPACT_ATOMS: atom_id res chain seq x y z
N MET A 1 -18.55 -19.67 8.76
CA MET A 1 -18.77 -20.16 10.14
C MET A 1 -17.70 -21.17 10.57
N LYS A 2 -17.33 -22.17 9.75
CA LYS A 2 -16.31 -23.18 10.07
C LYS A 2 -14.90 -22.68 10.48
N LYS A 3 -14.50 -21.45 10.11
CA LYS A 3 -13.23 -20.86 10.57
C LYS A 3 -13.33 -20.15 11.92
N LEU A 4 -14.56 -19.95 12.39
CA LEU A 4 -14.89 -19.17 13.58
C LEU A 4 -15.42 -20.05 14.73
N ASP A 5 -15.93 -21.24 14.43
CA ASP A 5 -16.60 -22.13 15.38
C ASP A 5 -15.68 -22.60 16.52
N SER A 6 -14.37 -22.70 16.28
CA SER A 6 -13.37 -22.99 17.31
C SER A 6 -12.86 -21.75 18.05
N LYS A 7 -13.18 -20.54 17.59
CA LYS A 7 -12.62 -19.28 18.10
C LYS A 7 -13.61 -18.45 18.92
N VAL A 8 -14.90 -18.57 18.62
CA VAL A 8 -15.95 -17.75 19.25
C VAL A 8 -17.25 -18.54 19.36
N ASN A 9 -18.09 -18.14 20.32
CA ASN A 9 -19.45 -18.63 20.45
C ASN A 9 -20.32 -18.11 19.30
N ILE A 10 -20.73 -19.01 18.39
CA ILE A 10 -21.56 -18.64 17.23
C ILE A 10 -23.04 -18.84 17.58
N ILE A 11 -23.83 -17.76 17.52
CA ILE A 11 -25.29 -17.82 17.62
C ILE A 11 -25.89 -17.45 16.25
N PRO A 12 -26.45 -18.42 15.51
CA PRO A 12 -26.99 -18.14 14.18
C PRO A 12 -28.34 -17.42 14.28
N ILE A 13 -28.49 -16.37 13.47
CA ILE A 13 -29.73 -15.59 13.36
C ILE A 13 -30.20 -15.49 11.91
N ILE A 14 -31.50 -15.49 11.70
CA ILE A 14 -32.15 -15.14 10.43
C ILE A 14 -32.54 -13.67 10.54
N ALA A 15 -31.78 -12.81 9.87
CA ALA A 15 -32.04 -11.38 9.83
C ALA A 15 -33.24 -11.04 8.93
N LYS A 16 -33.91 -9.92 9.24
CA LYS A 16 -35.06 -9.40 8.47
C LYS A 16 -36.13 -10.48 8.25
N SER A 17 -36.48 -11.19 9.33
CA SER A 17 -37.44 -12.30 9.25
C SER A 17 -38.85 -11.86 8.82
N ASP A 18 -39.16 -10.56 8.84
CA ASP A 18 -40.37 -9.98 8.28
C ASP A 18 -40.50 -10.11 6.76
N ALA A 19 -39.41 -10.44 6.05
CA ALA A 19 -39.42 -10.73 4.61
C ALA A 19 -39.83 -12.17 4.26
N VAL A 20 -39.99 -13.04 5.25
CA VAL A 20 -40.24 -14.49 5.06
C VAL A 20 -41.56 -14.87 5.74
N SER A 21 -42.41 -15.65 5.08
CA SER A 21 -43.64 -16.13 5.70
C SER A 21 -43.36 -17.14 6.81
N LYS A 22 -44.28 -17.30 7.78
CA LYS A 22 -44.11 -18.26 8.88
C LYS A 22 -43.87 -19.70 8.39
N SER A 23 -44.57 -20.12 7.35
CA SER A 23 -44.42 -21.46 6.75
C SER A 23 -43.07 -21.67 6.06
N GLU A 24 -42.54 -20.64 5.39
CA GLU A 24 -41.21 -20.69 4.78
C GLU A 24 -40.12 -20.64 5.84
N LEU A 25 -40.32 -19.84 6.89
CA LEU A 25 -39.38 -19.68 7.98
C LEU A 25 -39.13 -21.01 8.69
N THR A 26 -40.17 -21.81 8.96
CA THR A 26 -39.99 -23.15 9.54
C THR A 26 -39.13 -24.05 8.66
N LYS A 27 -39.41 -24.10 7.35
CA LYS A 27 -38.61 -24.89 6.39
C LYS A 27 -37.17 -24.37 6.30
N PHE A 28 -36.99 -23.06 6.38
CA PHE A 28 -35.70 -22.42 6.30
C PHE A 28 -34.84 -22.71 7.55
N LYS A 29 -35.42 -22.63 8.75
CA LYS A 29 -34.76 -23.03 10.00
C LYS A 29 -34.28 -24.48 9.93
N ILE A 30 -35.14 -25.42 9.52
CA ILE A 30 -34.78 -26.84 9.38
C ILE A 30 -33.59 -27.01 8.41
N LYS A 31 -33.63 -26.35 7.26
CA LYS A 31 -32.55 -26.45 6.26
C LYS A 31 -31.23 -25.91 6.81
N ILE A 32 -31.24 -24.74 7.45
CA ILE A 32 -30.03 -24.15 8.06
C ILE A 32 -29.47 -25.10 9.13
N THR A 33 -30.30 -25.58 10.05
CA THR A 33 -29.86 -26.49 11.11
C THR A 33 -29.27 -27.78 10.53
N SER A 34 -29.92 -28.35 9.51
CA SER A 34 -29.38 -29.52 8.81
C SER A 34 -28.01 -29.24 8.18
N GLU A 35 -27.84 -28.11 7.49
CA GLU A 35 -26.56 -27.76 6.87
C GLU A 35 -25.46 -27.51 7.91
N LEU A 36 -25.77 -26.87 9.04
CA LEU A 36 -24.82 -26.67 10.14
C LEU A 36 -24.31 -28.01 10.69
N VAL A 37 -25.22 -28.96 10.90
CA VAL A 37 -24.89 -30.32 11.36
C VAL A 37 -24.07 -31.08 10.30
N SER A 38 -24.50 -31.10 9.04
CA SER A 38 -23.80 -31.81 7.97
C SER A 38 -22.38 -31.30 7.72
N ASN A 39 -22.14 -30.01 7.93
CA ASN A 39 -20.80 -29.40 7.83
C ASN A 39 -20.01 -29.45 9.15
N GLY A 40 -20.61 -30.01 10.22
CA GLY A 40 -20.02 -30.10 11.56
C GLY A 40 -19.66 -28.74 12.15
N VAL A 41 -20.42 -27.69 11.85
CA VAL A 41 -20.18 -26.34 12.37
C VAL A 41 -20.63 -26.31 13.82
N GLN A 42 -19.71 -26.01 14.73
CA GLN A 42 -20.04 -25.90 16.16
C GLN A 42 -20.69 -24.53 16.41
N ILE A 43 -21.98 -24.54 16.74
CA ILE A 43 -22.69 -23.36 17.21
C ILE A 43 -22.81 -23.43 18.73
N TYR A 44 -22.98 -22.28 19.36
CA TYR A 44 -23.24 -22.18 20.77
C TYR A 44 -24.59 -22.84 21.10
N GLN A 45 -24.59 -23.71 22.10
CA GLN A 45 -25.77 -24.39 22.63
C GLN A 45 -25.89 -23.99 24.09
N PHE A 46 -27.10 -23.62 24.50
CA PHE A 46 -27.36 -23.22 25.87
C PHE A 46 -27.15 -24.40 26.81
N PRO A 47 -26.47 -24.19 27.95
CA PRO A 47 -26.25 -25.23 28.94
C PRO A 47 -27.59 -25.69 29.50
N THR A 48 -27.79 -27.00 29.56
CA THR A 48 -28.99 -27.62 30.14
C THR A 48 -28.68 -28.39 31.43
N ASP A 49 -27.48 -28.16 31.99
CA ASP A 49 -26.95 -28.92 33.12
C ASP A 49 -27.55 -28.46 34.46
N ASP A 50 -27.93 -27.19 34.56
CA ASP A 50 -28.61 -26.62 35.72
C ASP A 50 -30.13 -26.78 35.57
N GLU A 51 -30.75 -27.60 36.43
CA GLU A 51 -32.19 -27.87 36.44
C GLU A 51 -33.05 -26.59 36.54
N SER A 52 -32.54 -25.52 37.15
CA SER A 52 -33.29 -24.27 37.32
C SER A 52 -33.51 -23.51 36.00
N VAL A 53 -32.65 -23.75 35.00
CA VAL A 53 -32.69 -23.09 33.68
C VAL A 53 -32.76 -24.07 32.51
N ALA A 54 -32.68 -25.38 32.76
CA ALA A 54 -32.65 -26.42 31.73
C ALA A 54 -33.87 -26.40 30.81
N GLU A 55 -35.08 -26.22 31.35
CA GLU A 55 -36.31 -26.17 30.54
C GLU A 55 -36.33 -24.94 29.61
N ILE A 56 -35.92 -23.79 30.13
CA ILE A 56 -35.83 -22.53 29.38
C ILE A 56 -34.77 -22.69 28.29
N ASN A 57 -33.58 -23.15 28.63
CA ASN A 57 -32.46 -23.30 27.71
C ASN A 57 -32.72 -24.37 26.64
N GLY A 58 -33.39 -25.48 26.99
CA GLY A 58 -33.85 -26.49 26.02
C GLY A 58 -34.84 -25.90 25.01
N THR A 59 -35.80 -25.10 25.48
CA THR A 59 -36.73 -24.37 24.62
C THR A 59 -35.99 -23.37 23.73
N MET A 60 -35.00 -22.64 24.25
CA MET A 60 -34.22 -21.67 23.47
C MET A 60 -33.35 -22.33 22.39
N ASN A 61 -32.72 -23.47 22.71
CA ASN A 61 -31.96 -24.27 21.74
C ASN A 61 -32.85 -24.71 20.56
N ALA A 62 -34.11 -25.07 20.82
CA ALA A 62 -35.07 -25.43 19.78
C ALA A 62 -35.47 -24.27 18.86
N HIS A 63 -35.29 -23.01 19.28
CA HIS A 63 -35.60 -21.83 18.46
C HIS A 63 -34.46 -21.41 17.53
N LEU A 64 -33.26 -22.00 17.67
CA LEU A 64 -32.13 -21.71 16.81
C LEU A 64 -32.35 -22.24 15.39
N PRO A 65 -32.01 -21.44 14.35
CA PRO A 65 -31.55 -20.05 14.41
C PRO A 65 -32.68 -19.05 14.70
N PHE A 66 -32.41 -18.00 15.50
CA PHE A 66 -33.42 -17.01 15.88
C PHE A 66 -33.84 -16.15 14.70
N ALA A 67 -35.15 -16.02 14.46
CA ALA A 67 -35.69 -15.17 13.40
C ALA A 67 -35.96 -13.76 13.94
N VAL A 68 -35.15 -12.78 13.55
CA VAL A 68 -35.14 -11.47 14.20
C VAL A 68 -35.45 -10.32 13.24
N ILE A 69 -36.08 -9.30 13.80
CA ILE A 69 -36.40 -8.04 13.14
C ILE A 69 -35.77 -6.93 13.96
N GLY A 70 -35.04 -6.03 13.30
CA GLY A 70 -34.49 -4.83 13.92
C GLY A 70 -35.30 -3.60 13.52
N SER A 71 -35.59 -2.72 14.49
CA SER A 71 -36.08 -1.37 14.23
C SER A 71 -35.56 -0.41 15.29
N THR A 72 -35.19 0.80 14.88
CA THR A 72 -34.89 1.95 15.75
C THR A 72 -36.08 2.90 15.88
N GLU A 73 -37.09 2.75 15.03
CA GLU A 73 -38.28 3.61 15.02
C GLU A 73 -39.28 3.14 16.07
N GLU A 74 -39.78 4.09 16.87
CA GLU A 74 -40.81 3.85 17.86
C GLU A 74 -42.15 4.37 17.34
N LEU A 75 -43.15 3.50 17.32
CA LEU A 75 -44.51 3.81 16.89
C LEU A 75 -45.45 3.68 18.09
N LYS A 76 -46.43 4.59 18.16
CA LYS A 76 -47.50 4.52 19.15
C LYS A 76 -48.52 3.49 18.71
N ILE A 77 -48.49 2.30 19.31
CA ILE A 77 -49.46 1.23 19.05
C ILE A 77 -50.34 1.10 20.29
N GLY A 78 -51.58 1.59 20.20
CA GLY A 78 -52.46 1.77 21.35
C GLY A 78 -51.94 2.86 22.29
N ASN A 79 -51.71 2.50 23.56
CA ASN A 79 -51.23 3.42 24.60
C ASN A 79 -49.73 3.32 24.92
N LYS A 80 -48.97 2.50 24.18
CA LYS A 80 -47.53 2.30 24.41
C LYS A 80 -46.73 2.66 23.17
N MET A 81 -45.55 3.26 23.39
CA MET A 81 -44.52 3.40 22.36
C MET A 81 -43.79 2.07 22.25
N MET A 82 -43.71 1.51 21.05
CA MET A 82 -43.04 0.24 20.80
C MET A 82 -42.17 0.34 19.56
N LYS A 83 -41.01 -0.33 19.58
CA LYS A 83 -40.16 -0.46 18.40
C LYS A 83 -40.83 -1.32 17.35
N ALA A 84 -41.02 -0.78 16.16
CA ALA A 84 -41.78 -1.44 15.11
C ALA A 84 -41.33 -0.99 13.71
N ARG A 85 -41.70 -1.76 12.68
CA ARG A 85 -41.54 -1.41 11.28
C ARG A 85 -42.91 -1.20 10.65
N GLN A 86 -43.14 -0.03 10.06
CA GLN A 86 -44.38 0.28 9.36
C GLN A 86 -44.29 -0.09 7.88
N TYR A 87 -45.27 -0.84 7.41
CA TYR A 87 -45.49 -1.13 5.99
C TYR A 87 -46.89 -0.66 5.57
N PRO A 88 -47.16 -0.50 4.26
CA PRO A 88 -48.50 -0.17 3.77
C PRO A 88 -49.56 -1.21 4.16
N TRP A 89 -49.17 -2.47 4.32
CA TRP A 89 -50.06 -3.59 4.67
C TRP A 89 -50.14 -3.88 6.17
N GLY A 90 -49.38 -3.17 7.02
CA GLY A 90 -49.43 -3.38 8.46
C GLY A 90 -48.14 -3.01 9.18
N THR A 91 -48.13 -3.26 10.49
CA THR A 91 -47.03 -2.86 11.38
C THR A 91 -46.45 -4.09 12.05
N VAL A 92 -45.13 -4.26 11.96
CA VAL A 92 -44.44 -5.39 12.57
C VAL A 92 -43.73 -4.93 13.84
N GLN A 93 -44.28 -5.34 14.98
CA GLN A 93 -43.71 -5.08 16.31
C GLN A 93 -42.48 -5.96 16.57
N VAL A 94 -41.37 -5.35 17.01
CA VAL A 94 -40.11 -6.06 17.29
C VAL A 94 -40.17 -6.86 18.59
N GLU A 95 -40.81 -6.32 19.62
CA GLU A 95 -40.90 -6.99 20.94
C GLU A 95 -42.07 -7.99 21.05
N ASN A 96 -42.75 -8.27 19.93
CA ASN A 96 -43.87 -9.20 19.90
C ASN A 96 -43.39 -10.59 19.47
N GLU A 97 -43.49 -11.57 20.37
CA GLU A 97 -43.08 -12.95 20.12
C GLU A 97 -43.88 -13.66 19.01
N ALA A 98 -45.09 -13.17 18.70
CA ALA A 98 -45.86 -13.70 17.58
C ALA A 98 -45.31 -13.24 16.22
N HIS A 99 -44.47 -12.21 16.18
CA HIS A 99 -43.87 -11.64 14.97
C HIS A 99 -42.42 -12.08 14.76
N CYS A 100 -41.61 -12.11 15.83
CA CYS A 100 -40.22 -12.53 15.74
C CYS A 100 -39.65 -13.02 17.07
N ASP A 101 -38.47 -13.65 17.01
CA ASP A 101 -37.76 -14.23 18.15
C ASP A 101 -36.84 -13.22 18.86
N PHE A 102 -37.00 -11.92 18.63
CA PHE A 102 -36.11 -10.89 19.21
C PHE A 102 -36.09 -10.91 20.74
N VAL A 103 -37.27 -11.09 21.37
CA VAL A 103 -37.37 -11.19 22.83
C VAL A 103 -36.55 -12.38 23.33
N LYS A 104 -36.71 -13.54 22.69
CA LYS A 104 -35.96 -14.77 23.02
C LYS A 104 -34.46 -14.55 22.92
N LEU A 105 -33.98 -13.93 21.83
CA LEU A 105 -32.57 -13.60 21.64
C LEU A 105 -32.05 -12.65 22.73
N ARG A 106 -32.81 -11.61 23.10
CA ARG A 106 -32.41 -10.62 24.12
C ARG A 106 -32.30 -11.24 25.50
N GLU A 107 -33.34 -11.95 25.95
CA GLU A 107 -33.35 -12.60 27.27
C GLU A 107 -32.19 -13.61 27.37
N MET A 108 -31.94 -14.33 26.29
CA MET A 108 -30.88 -15.31 26.19
C MET A 108 -29.47 -14.70 26.28
N LEU A 109 -29.18 -13.64 25.52
CA LEU A 109 -27.86 -13.01 25.50
C LEU A 109 -27.54 -12.24 26.79
N ILE A 110 -28.51 -11.52 27.34
CA ILE A 110 -28.25 -10.51 28.37
C ILE A 110 -28.64 -11.00 29.76
N ARG A 111 -29.70 -11.81 29.89
CA ARG A 111 -30.30 -12.09 31.19
C ARG A 111 -29.86 -13.42 31.79
N VAL A 112 -29.71 -14.45 30.97
CA VAL A 112 -29.51 -15.82 31.46
C VAL A 112 -28.08 -16.33 31.21
N ASN A 113 -27.55 -16.16 29.99
CA ASN A 113 -26.37 -16.92 29.56
C ASN A 113 -25.11 -16.07 29.32
N MET A 114 -25.09 -14.82 29.79
CA MET A 114 -23.91 -13.95 29.61
C MET A 114 -22.66 -14.51 30.30
N GLU A 115 -22.82 -15.06 31.50
CA GLU A 115 -21.73 -15.65 32.26
C GLU A 115 -21.21 -16.92 31.59
N ASP A 116 -22.10 -17.82 31.15
CA ASP A 116 -21.71 -19.03 30.42
C ASP A 116 -20.99 -18.70 29.10
N LEU A 117 -21.46 -17.70 28.34
CA LEU A 117 -20.77 -17.23 27.14
C LEU A 117 -19.34 -16.75 27.44
N ARG A 118 -19.14 -16.06 28.56
CA ARG A 118 -17.80 -15.62 29.00
C ARG A 118 -16.95 -16.82 29.42
N GLU A 119 -17.51 -17.74 30.17
CA GLU A 119 -16.81 -18.94 30.66
C GLU A 119 -16.39 -19.85 29.50
N GLN A 120 -17.27 -20.13 28.53
CA GLN A 120 -16.89 -20.88 27.32
C GLN A 120 -15.84 -20.15 26.48
N THR A 121 -15.92 -18.82 26.42
CA THR A 121 -14.87 -18.04 25.74
C THR A 121 -13.52 -18.22 26.41
N HIS A 122 -13.48 -18.24 27.74
CA HIS A 122 -12.25 -18.41 28.50
C HIS A 122 -11.74 -19.87 28.48
N SER A 123 -12.54 -20.80 29.00
CA SER A 123 -12.17 -22.19 29.22
C SER A 123 -11.94 -23.00 27.94
N ARG A 124 -12.59 -22.63 26.83
CA ARG A 124 -12.52 -23.38 25.57
C ARG A 124 -11.81 -22.60 24.48
N HIS A 125 -12.35 -21.45 24.09
CA HIS A 125 -11.84 -20.72 22.92
C HIS A 125 -10.47 -20.10 23.17
N TYR A 126 -10.31 -19.43 24.31
CA TYR A 126 -9.05 -18.85 24.71
C TYR A 126 -8.01 -19.91 25.06
N GLU A 127 -8.37 -20.97 25.81
CA GLU A 127 -7.41 -22.05 26.10
C GLU A 127 -6.93 -22.78 24.83
N LEU A 128 -7.81 -22.99 23.84
CA LEU A 128 -7.40 -23.53 22.55
C LEU A 128 -6.37 -22.62 21.86
N TYR A 129 -6.65 -21.31 21.83
CA TYR A 129 -5.71 -20.33 21.29
C TYR A 129 -4.39 -20.29 22.08
N ARG A 130 -4.47 -20.32 23.41
CA ARG A 130 -3.34 -20.30 24.33
C ARG A 130 -2.44 -21.50 24.09
N ARG A 131 -2.99 -22.71 24.02
CA ARG A 131 -2.24 -23.94 23.69
C ARG A 131 -1.53 -23.81 22.35
N CYS A 132 -2.24 -23.46 21.28
CA CYS A 132 -1.62 -23.31 19.96
C CYS A 132 -0.51 -22.24 19.95
N LYS A 133 -0.72 -21.12 20.66
CA LYS A 133 0.30 -20.06 20.75
C LYS A 133 1.52 -20.47 21.57
N LEU A 134 1.32 -21.20 22.65
CA LEU A 134 2.41 -21.74 23.46
C LEU A 134 3.23 -22.75 22.64
N GLU A 135 2.57 -23.66 21.92
CA GLU A 135 3.23 -24.59 21.00
C GLU A 135 4.03 -23.86 19.91
N GLU A 136 3.47 -22.83 19.28
CA GLU A 136 4.16 -21.97 18.30
C GLU A 136 5.37 -21.22 18.90
N MET A 137 5.33 -20.92 20.19
CA MET A 137 6.44 -20.31 20.92
C MET A 137 7.48 -21.35 21.40
N GLY A 138 7.26 -22.64 21.14
CA GLY A 138 8.17 -23.73 21.51
C GLY A 138 7.88 -24.37 22.86
N PHE A 139 6.81 -23.98 23.55
CA PHE A 139 6.34 -24.65 24.76
C PHE A 139 5.57 -25.91 24.35
N LYS A 140 6.25 -27.04 24.34
CA LYS A 140 5.62 -28.36 24.28
C LYS A 140 5.56 -28.90 25.70
N ASP A 141 4.46 -29.58 26.06
CA ASP A 141 4.43 -30.41 27.26
C ASP A 141 5.49 -31.50 27.09
N THR A 142 6.67 -31.28 27.65
CA THR A 142 7.75 -32.26 27.65
C THR A 142 7.54 -33.24 28.79
N ASP A 143 8.02 -34.47 28.56
CA ASP A 143 8.00 -35.61 29.49
C ASP A 143 8.29 -35.21 30.96
N PRO A 144 7.82 -35.99 31.94
CA PRO A 144 8.04 -35.75 33.38
C PRO A 144 9.50 -35.54 33.80
N ASP A 145 10.46 -35.94 32.96
CA ASP A 145 11.91 -35.86 33.15
C ASP A 145 12.56 -34.61 32.53
N SER A 146 11.80 -33.76 31.84
CA SER A 146 12.33 -32.52 31.26
C SER A 146 12.43 -31.41 32.31
N LYS A 147 13.63 -30.84 32.43
CA LYS A 147 13.91 -29.68 33.27
C LYS A 147 12.87 -28.56 33.04
N PRO A 148 12.42 -27.85 34.09
CA PRO A 148 11.46 -26.76 33.95
C PRO A 148 11.98 -25.76 32.92
N PHE A 149 11.26 -25.65 31.81
CA PHE A 149 11.62 -24.78 30.71
C PHE A 149 11.34 -23.33 31.14
N SER A 150 12.39 -22.50 31.22
CA SER A 150 12.26 -21.13 31.71
C SER A 150 11.64 -20.23 30.64
N LEU A 151 10.47 -19.64 30.95
CA LEU A 151 9.83 -18.59 30.15
C LEU A 151 10.83 -17.49 29.74
N GLN A 152 11.74 -17.13 30.66
CA GLN A 152 12.75 -16.10 30.45
C GLN A 152 13.71 -16.47 29.30
N GLU A 153 14.18 -17.71 29.25
CA GLU A 153 15.15 -18.18 28.26
C GLU A 153 14.56 -18.19 26.85
N THR A 154 13.26 -18.47 26.70
CA THR A 154 12.58 -18.42 25.39
C THR A 154 12.38 -17.00 24.89
N TYR A 155 12.02 -16.06 25.77
CA TYR A 155 11.95 -14.64 25.42
C TYR A 155 13.34 -14.09 25.06
N GLU A 156 14.39 -14.51 25.79
CA GLU A 156 15.77 -14.14 25.48
C GLU A 156 16.25 -14.74 24.15
N ALA A 157 15.92 -16.00 23.87
CA ALA A 157 16.23 -16.64 22.60
C ALA A 157 15.54 -15.95 21.41
N LYS A 158 14.22 -15.70 21.50
CA LYS A 158 13.50 -14.96 20.45
C LYS A 158 14.00 -13.53 20.28
N ARG A 159 14.37 -12.86 21.37
CA ARG A 159 14.96 -11.51 21.32
C ARG A 159 16.32 -11.54 20.63
N ASN A 160 17.16 -12.54 20.91
CA ASN A 160 18.46 -12.70 20.28
C ASN A 160 18.34 -13.04 18.79
N GLU A 161 17.38 -13.90 18.42
CA GLU A 161 17.07 -14.21 17.03
C GLU A 161 16.63 -12.94 16.27
N PHE A 162 15.70 -12.16 16.84
CA PHE A 162 15.25 -10.90 16.26
C PHE A 162 16.38 -9.87 16.11
N LEU A 163 17.25 -9.75 17.12
CA LEU A 163 18.44 -8.89 17.05
C LEU A 163 19.41 -9.34 15.95
N GLY A 164 19.61 -10.65 15.79
CA GLY A 164 20.44 -11.22 14.74
C GLY A 164 19.88 -10.95 13.34
N GLU A 165 18.56 -11.10 13.15
CA GLU A 165 17.90 -10.74 11.89
C GLU A 165 18.01 -9.25 11.57
N LEU A 166 17.89 -8.38 12.59
CA LEU A 166 18.02 -6.94 12.42
C LEU A 166 19.44 -6.56 11.98
N GLN A 167 20.46 -7.12 12.61
CA GLN A 167 21.87 -6.92 12.25
C GLN A 167 22.16 -7.43 10.84
N LYS A 168 21.60 -8.58 10.45
CA LYS A 168 21.77 -9.12 9.10
C LYS A 168 21.16 -8.20 8.04
N LYS A 169 19.96 -7.68 8.28
CA LYS A 169 19.32 -6.69 7.39
C LYS A 169 20.09 -5.37 7.34
N GLU A 170 20.64 -4.91 8.46
CA GLU A 170 21.48 -3.72 8.51
C GLU A 170 22.75 -3.90 7.68
N GLU A 171 23.43 -5.04 7.83
CA GLU A 171 24.64 -5.37 7.06
C GLU A 171 24.33 -5.51 5.56
N GLU A 172 23.21 -6.16 5.19
CA GLU A 172 22.74 -6.22 3.80
C GLU A 172 22.49 -4.83 3.21
N MET A 173 21.84 -3.93 3.97
CA MET A 173 21.63 -2.54 3.55
C MET A 173 22.95 -1.77 3.40
N ARG A 174 23.89 -1.98 4.33
CA ARG A 174 25.21 -1.35 4.31
C ARG A 174 26.03 -1.82 3.11
N GLN A 175 26.01 -3.11 2.81
CA GLN A 175 26.68 -3.68 1.63
C GLN A 175 26.07 -3.15 0.34
N MET A 176 24.74 -3.08 0.24
CA MET A 176 24.07 -2.47 -0.92
C MET A 176 24.45 -0.99 -1.09
N PHE A 177 24.58 -0.23 -0.01
CA PHE A 177 25.02 1.16 -0.08
C PHE A 177 26.46 1.27 -0.58
N VAL A 178 27.39 0.50 -0.02
CA VAL A 178 28.81 0.50 -0.44
C VAL A 178 28.94 0.12 -1.91
N GLN A 179 28.18 -0.89 -2.36
CA GLN A 179 28.17 -1.30 -3.77
C GLN A 179 27.68 -0.19 -4.69
N ARG A 180 26.56 0.47 -4.35
CA ARG A 180 26.04 1.61 -5.13
C ARG A 180 27.00 2.79 -5.16
N VAL A 181 27.67 3.10 -4.04
CA VAL A 181 28.66 4.17 -3.99
C VAL A 181 29.82 3.84 -4.93
N LYS A 182 30.34 2.61 -4.88
CA LYS A 182 31.43 2.16 -5.75
C LYS A 182 31.06 2.20 -7.24
N GLU A 183 29.85 1.78 -7.59
CA GLU A 183 29.33 1.87 -8.97
C GLU A 183 29.22 3.32 -9.42
N LYS A 184 28.68 4.21 -8.58
CA LYS A 184 28.56 5.63 -8.90
C LYS A 184 29.91 6.32 -9.02
N GLU A 185 30.87 6.00 -8.16
CA GLU A 185 32.24 6.51 -8.29
C GLU A 185 32.91 6.05 -9.58
N ALA A 186 32.70 4.79 -9.99
CA ALA A 186 33.22 4.27 -11.25
C ALA A 186 32.61 4.97 -12.47
N GLU A 187 31.28 5.16 -12.49
CA GLU A 187 30.59 5.93 -13.54
C GLU A 187 31.11 7.37 -13.62
N LEU A 188 31.30 8.02 -12.47
CA LEU A 188 31.75 9.41 -12.41
C LEU A 188 33.19 9.55 -12.92
N LYS A 189 34.06 8.57 -12.59
CA LYS A 189 35.44 8.51 -13.08
C LYS A 189 35.51 8.28 -14.59
N GLU A 190 34.63 7.46 -15.15
CA GLU A 190 34.56 7.24 -16.59
C GLU A 190 34.08 8.50 -17.32
N ALA A 191 33.05 9.17 -16.78
CA ALA A 191 32.55 10.44 -17.30
C ALA A 191 33.61 11.55 -17.25
N GLU A 192 34.39 11.65 -16.15
CA GLU A 192 35.53 12.57 -16.05
C GLU A 192 36.59 12.30 -17.10
N LYS A 193 36.93 11.03 -17.33
CA LYS A 193 37.90 10.62 -18.36
C LYS A 193 37.42 11.01 -19.76
N GLU A 194 36.17 10.73 -20.09
CA GLU A 194 35.59 11.14 -21.38
C GLU A 194 35.61 12.67 -21.56
N LEU A 195 35.29 13.42 -20.51
CA LEU A 195 35.30 14.87 -20.53
C LEU A 195 36.71 15.40 -20.78
N HIS A 196 37.73 14.79 -20.15
CA HIS A 196 39.13 15.12 -20.36
C HIS A 196 39.56 14.86 -21.81
N GLU A 197 39.21 13.69 -22.36
CA GLU A 197 39.53 13.37 -23.76
C GLU A 197 38.80 14.28 -24.77
N LYS A 198 37.56 14.68 -24.47
CA LYS A 198 36.82 15.66 -25.29
C LYS A 198 37.50 17.03 -25.23
N PHE A 199 37.94 17.46 -24.05
CA PHE A 199 38.67 18.71 -23.87
C PHE A 199 39.98 18.72 -24.67
N ASP A 200 40.78 17.67 -24.60
CA ASP A 200 42.04 17.56 -25.34
C ASP A 200 41.82 17.57 -26.86
N ARG A 201 40.79 16.87 -27.35
CA ARG A 201 40.38 16.89 -28.77
C ARG A 201 40.00 18.30 -29.23
N LEU A 202 39.16 18.99 -28.47
CA LEU A 202 38.75 20.38 -28.74
C LEU A 202 39.94 21.34 -28.72
N LYS A 203 40.84 21.19 -27.75
CA LYS A 203 42.05 22.01 -27.64
C LYS A 203 42.95 21.85 -28.86
N LYS A 204 43.12 20.62 -29.36
CA LYS A 204 43.92 20.34 -30.57
C LYS A 204 43.26 20.92 -31.83
N LEU A 205 41.95 20.74 -31.99
CA LEU A 205 41.18 21.35 -33.09
C LEU A 205 41.32 22.88 -33.09
N HIS A 206 41.16 23.53 -31.95
CA HIS A 206 41.35 24.97 -31.83
C HIS A 206 42.79 25.40 -32.17
N GLN A 207 43.81 24.63 -31.78
CA GLN A 207 45.20 24.93 -32.17
C GLN A 207 45.41 24.83 -33.68
N ASP A 208 44.87 23.78 -34.31
CA ASP A 208 44.98 23.57 -35.76
C ASP A 208 44.23 24.65 -36.55
N GLU A 209 43.03 25.05 -36.09
CA GLU A 209 42.28 26.16 -36.67
C GLU A 209 43.00 27.50 -36.51
N LYS A 210 43.55 27.77 -35.32
CA LYS A 210 44.35 28.98 -35.08
C LYS A 210 45.55 29.05 -36.03
N LYS A 211 46.26 27.93 -36.21
CA LYS A 211 47.39 27.85 -37.15
C LYS A 211 46.96 28.09 -38.60
N LYS A 212 45.86 27.47 -39.04
CA LYS A 212 45.29 27.72 -40.38
C LYS A 212 44.89 29.19 -40.59
N LEU A 213 44.33 29.84 -39.58
CA LEU A 213 44.00 31.26 -39.63
C LEU A 213 45.25 32.14 -39.69
N GLU A 214 46.30 31.81 -38.94
CA GLU A 214 47.60 32.49 -39.01
C GLU A 214 48.25 32.34 -40.39
N ASP A 215 48.24 31.13 -40.96
CA ASP A 215 48.79 30.87 -42.29
C ASP A 215 48.01 31.64 -43.38
N LYS A 216 46.68 31.65 -43.32
CA LYS A 216 45.83 32.47 -44.22
C LYS A 216 46.07 33.96 -44.05
N LYS A 217 46.25 34.42 -42.81
CA LYS A 217 46.57 35.83 -42.53
C LYS A 217 47.90 36.20 -43.19
N LYS A 218 48.92 35.35 -43.03
CA LYS A 218 50.24 35.57 -43.64
C LYS A 218 50.18 35.60 -45.16
N SER A 219 49.45 34.68 -45.80
CA SER A 219 49.31 34.69 -47.27
C SER A 219 48.59 35.95 -47.76
N LEU A 220 47.55 36.39 -47.05
CA LEU A 220 46.85 37.65 -47.37
C LEU A 220 47.76 38.87 -47.18
N ASP A 221 48.57 38.90 -46.12
CA ASP A 221 49.55 39.97 -45.91
C ASP A 221 50.61 40.00 -47.01
N ASP A 222 51.09 38.83 -47.46
CA ASP A 222 52.03 38.69 -48.58
C ASP A 222 51.40 39.15 -49.91
N GLU A 223 50.15 38.77 -50.19
CA GLU A 223 49.38 39.25 -51.35
C GLU A 223 49.18 40.77 -51.32
N VAL A 224 48.82 41.33 -50.17
CA VAL A 224 48.67 42.78 -49.97
C VAL A 224 49.99 43.49 -50.20
N ASN A 225 51.11 42.94 -49.72
CA ASN A 225 52.43 43.52 -49.93
C ASN A 225 52.87 43.44 -51.40
N ALA A 226 52.64 42.32 -52.07
CA ALA A 226 52.91 42.18 -53.50
C ALA A 226 52.02 43.13 -54.34
N PHE A 227 50.77 43.32 -53.94
CA PHE A 227 49.88 44.30 -54.56
C PHE A 227 50.37 45.73 -54.35
N LYS A 228 50.81 46.08 -53.13
CA LYS A 228 51.43 47.38 -52.84
C LYS A 228 52.67 47.60 -53.69
N GLN A 229 53.60 46.64 -53.78
CA GLN A 229 54.79 46.75 -54.62
C GLN A 229 54.45 46.95 -56.10
N ARG A 230 53.47 46.19 -56.63
CA ARG A 230 52.98 46.38 -58.00
C ARG A 230 52.36 47.75 -58.21
N LYS A 231 51.59 48.25 -57.23
CA LYS A 231 51.03 49.60 -57.24
C LYS A 231 52.14 50.66 -57.28
N THR A 232 53.15 50.57 -56.41
CA THR A 232 54.26 51.54 -56.37
C THR A 232 55.07 51.51 -57.67
N ALA A 233 55.30 50.33 -58.26
CA ALA A 233 55.99 50.20 -59.54
C ALA A 233 55.19 50.81 -60.71
N ALA A 234 53.86 50.61 -60.72
CA ALA A 234 52.97 51.24 -61.70
C ALA A 234 52.91 52.77 -61.54
N GLU A 235 52.89 53.27 -60.30
CA GLU A 235 52.96 54.72 -59.99
C GLU A 235 54.31 55.33 -60.42
N LEU A 236 55.43 54.61 -60.25
CA LEU A 236 56.76 55.04 -60.72
C LEU A 236 56.85 55.10 -62.26
N LEU A 237 56.22 54.14 -62.95
CA LEU A 237 56.09 54.14 -64.41
C LEU A 237 55.16 55.25 -64.91
N GLN A 238 54.12 55.63 -64.15
CA GLN A 238 53.30 56.81 -64.44
C GLN A 238 54.03 58.14 -64.17
N SER A 239 55.03 58.17 -63.28
CA SER A 239 55.86 59.38 -63.04
C SER A 239 56.94 59.63 -64.11
N GLN A 240 57.16 58.70 -65.05
CA GLN A 240 58.01 58.87 -66.24
C GLN A 240 57.18 58.78 -67.52
N GLY A 241 56.28 59.75 -67.73
CA GLY A 241 55.54 59.99 -68.97
C GLY A 241 54.89 61.38 -68.92
N PRO A 242 54.89 62.18 -70.01
CA PRO A 242 54.59 63.61 -69.95
C PRO A 242 53.09 63.93 -69.79
N GLN A 243 52.83 65.16 -69.33
CA GLN A 243 51.54 65.81 -69.08
C GLN A 243 50.42 65.58 -70.12
N ALA A 244 49.21 65.32 -69.62
CA ALA A 244 47.92 65.98 -69.93
C ALA A 244 46.85 65.25 -69.09
N GLY A 245 45.96 65.82 -68.29
CA GLY A 245 45.19 67.06 -68.36
C GLY A 245 43.71 66.66 -68.22
N GLY A 246 43.02 67.07 -67.15
CA GLY A 246 41.55 66.96 -67.05
C GLY A 246 40.97 66.60 -65.68
N SER A 247 40.51 67.61 -64.94
CA SER A 247 39.65 67.54 -63.77
C SER A 247 38.29 66.87 -64.05
N GLN A 248 37.74 66.11 -63.09
CA GLN A 248 36.60 66.53 -62.25
C GLN A 248 36.07 65.39 -61.34
N THR A 249 35.42 65.84 -60.27
CA THR A 249 34.99 65.21 -59.03
C THR A 249 33.67 64.43 -59.10
N LEU A 250 33.28 63.83 -57.94
CA LEU A 250 31.98 63.28 -57.48
C LEU A 250 31.98 61.73 -57.41
N LYS A 251 31.42 61.04 -56.43
CA LYS A 251 30.68 61.37 -55.20
C LYS A 251 30.69 60.12 -54.29
N ARG A 252 30.47 60.38 -53.01
CA ARG A 252 30.27 59.50 -51.86
C ARG A 252 29.19 58.43 -52.09
N ASP A 253 29.38 57.20 -51.60
CA ASP A 253 28.28 56.47 -50.95
C ASP A 253 28.73 55.43 -49.91
N LYS A 254 27.98 55.45 -48.81
CA LYS A 254 28.03 54.56 -47.63
C LYS A 254 27.20 53.31 -47.96
N GLU A 255 27.58 52.14 -47.44
CA GLU A 255 26.57 51.24 -46.85
C GLU A 255 27.14 50.29 -45.79
N LYS A 256 26.50 50.33 -44.61
CA LYS A 256 26.57 49.38 -43.50
C LYS A 256 25.44 48.36 -43.67
N LYS A 257 25.65 47.10 -43.29
CA LYS A 257 24.65 46.19 -42.67
C LYS A 257 25.38 44.91 -42.22
N ASN A 258 25.69 44.74 -40.94
CA ASN A 258 24.87 44.17 -39.85
C ASN A 258 24.37 42.73 -40.08
N PHE A 259 24.96 41.85 -39.27
CA PHE A 259 24.47 40.59 -38.73
C PHE A 259 22.98 40.62 -38.35
N PHE A 260 22.29 39.52 -38.65
CA PHE A 260 21.53 38.72 -37.70
C PHE A 260 21.77 37.24 -38.03
#